data_AF-A0A1A9HSE0-F1
#
_entry.id   AF-A0A1A9HSE0-F1
#
_cell.length_a   1.000
_cell.length_b   1.000
_cell.length_c   1.000
_cell.angle_alpha   90.00
_cell.angle_beta   90.00
_cell.angle_gamma   90.00
#
_symmetry.space_group_name_H-M   'P 1'
#
loop_
_entity.id
_entity.type
_entity.pdbx_description
1 polymer ?
#
loop_
_entity_poly.entity_id
_entity_poly.type
_entity_poly.pdbx_seq_one_letter_code
_entity_poly.pdbx_strand_id
1 'polypeptide(L)'
;MDLVPQGFQHTAKCRPLCTIQRLVDALRHPPSIFGKASPSGLEADHEERDWNQATQDIQSILDVRQVSPGEVLSKLTAAARFVQLHELRLCGNPWLHVMRFKNVASISYLIHLDLDQEDANTWNERFHSMLASQDLLDLPLHINLRERGPHR
;
A
#
# COMPACT_ATOMS: atom_id res chain seq x y z
N MET A 1 20.16 -47.95 26.83
CA MET A 1 20.49 -46.51 26.70
C MET A 1 19.98 -46.10 25.35
N ASP A 2 18.71 -45.71 25.29
CA ASP A 2 18.02 -45.35 24.06
C ASP A 2 18.16 -43.85 23.83
N LEU A 3 18.84 -43.47 22.75
CA LEU A 3 18.93 -42.10 22.28
C LEU A 3 17.79 -41.87 21.27
N VAL A 4 16.73 -41.20 21.74
CA VAL A 4 15.68 -40.66 20.88
C VAL A 4 16.23 -39.42 20.14
N PRO A 5 16.11 -39.32 18.81
CA PRO A 5 16.47 -38.10 18.10
C PRO A 5 15.33 -37.08 18.24
N GLN A 6 15.59 -35.96 18.91
CA GLN A 6 14.68 -34.82 18.94
C GLN A 6 14.66 -34.15 17.56
N GLY A 7 13.50 -34.22 16.92
CA GLY A 7 13.23 -33.53 15.66
C GLY A 7 13.32 -32.02 15.82
N PHE A 8 14.14 -31.39 14.97
CA PHE A 8 14.03 -29.97 14.69
C PHE A 8 12.79 -29.74 13.83
N GLN A 9 11.68 -29.38 14.47
CA GLN A 9 10.56 -28.76 13.78
C GLN A 9 10.97 -27.34 13.40
N HIS A 10 11.42 -27.19 12.16
CA HIS A 10 11.52 -25.90 11.50
C HIS A 10 10.09 -25.37 11.35
N THR A 11 9.60 -24.58 12.31
CA THR A 11 8.34 -23.85 12.13
C THR A 11 8.60 -22.77 11.10
N ALA A 12 8.41 -23.11 9.82
CA ALA A 12 8.12 -22.13 8.80
C ALA A 12 6.90 -21.35 9.31
N LYS A 13 7.12 -20.12 9.76
CA LYS A 13 6.04 -19.19 10.07
C LYS A 13 5.29 -19.00 8.76
N CYS A 14 4.24 -19.78 8.53
CA CYS A 14 3.28 -19.57 7.45
C CYS A 14 2.76 -18.15 7.61
N ARG A 15 3.35 -17.19 6.90
CA ARG A 15 2.70 -15.90 6.71
C ARG A 15 1.38 -16.23 6.01
N PRO A 16 0.22 -15.83 6.55
CA PRO A 16 -1.04 -16.09 5.88
C PRO A 16 -0.94 -15.54 4.47
N LEU A 17 -1.18 -16.38 3.46
CA LEU A 17 -1.20 -16.00 2.05
C LEU A 17 -2.02 -14.71 1.93
N CYS A 18 -1.39 -13.65 1.45
CA CYS A 18 -2.09 -12.39 1.26
C CYS A 18 -2.93 -12.52 0.00
N THR A 19 -4.25 -12.43 0.15
CA THR A 19 -5.18 -12.49 -0.97
C THR A 19 -5.31 -11.11 -1.61
N ILE A 20 -5.74 -11.08 -2.87
CA ILE A 20 -6.10 -9.83 -3.55
C ILE A 20 -7.15 -9.04 -2.76
N GLN A 21 -8.13 -9.72 -2.18
CA GLN A 21 -9.17 -9.09 -1.38
C GLN A 21 -8.57 -8.32 -0.20
N ARG A 22 -7.59 -8.90 0.51
CA ARG A 22 -6.91 -8.22 1.62
C ARG A 22 -6.14 -6.99 1.16
N LEU A 23 -5.53 -7.01 -0.02
CA LEU A 23 -4.87 -5.83 -0.58
C LEU A 23 -5.89 -4.73 -0.91
N VAL A 24 -6.98 -5.09 -1.59
CA VAL A 24 -8.02 -4.14 -2.00
C VAL A 24 -8.74 -3.54 -0.80
N ASP A 25 -9.10 -4.35 0.19
CA ASP A 25 -9.72 -3.88 1.44
C ASP A 25 -8.83 -2.86 2.13
N ALA A 26 -7.51 -3.07 2.10
CA ALA A 26 -6.57 -2.21 2.76
C ALA A 26 -6.28 -0.91 1.98
N LEU A 27 -6.36 -0.95 0.64
CA LEU A 27 -6.38 0.25 -0.20
C LEU A 27 -7.68 1.05 0.01
N ARG A 28 -8.82 0.37 0.13
CA ARG A 28 -10.14 0.98 0.30
C ARG A 28 -10.34 1.61 1.67
N HIS A 29 -9.81 1.00 2.72
CA HIS A 29 -10.00 1.43 4.10
C HIS A 29 -8.67 1.80 4.75
N PRO A 30 -8.14 3.01 4.49
CA PRO A 30 -6.87 3.49 5.04
C PRO A 30 -6.71 3.30 6.56
N PRO A 31 -7.74 3.50 7.41
CA PRO A 31 -7.62 3.26 8.85
C PRO A 31 -7.12 1.85 9.22
N SER A 32 -7.39 0.84 8.38
CA SER A 32 -6.96 -0.54 8.61
C SER A 32 -5.44 -0.74 8.58
N ILE A 33 -4.69 0.14 7.89
CA ILE A 33 -3.22 0.10 7.83
C ILE A 33 -2.61 1.32 8.54
N PHE A 34 -3.11 2.52 8.25
CA PHE A 34 -2.55 3.77 8.77
C PHE A 34 -2.91 4.01 10.24
N GLY A 35 -3.92 3.32 10.78
CA GLY A 35 -4.29 3.40 12.19
C GLY A 35 -4.55 4.85 12.63
N LYS A 36 -3.88 5.29 13.70
CA LYS A 36 -4.06 6.64 14.27
C LYS A 36 -3.63 7.78 13.35
N ALA A 37 -2.83 7.52 12.33
CA ALA A 37 -2.46 8.54 11.34
C ALA A 37 -3.62 8.86 10.39
N SER A 38 -4.63 7.99 10.30
CA SER A 38 -5.83 8.20 9.52
C SER A 38 -6.98 8.64 10.42
N PRO A 39 -7.67 9.75 10.11
CA PRO A 39 -8.98 10.03 10.67
C PRO A 39 -9.93 8.82 10.51
N SER A 40 -10.82 8.64 11.49
CA SER A 40 -11.85 7.60 11.44
C SER A 40 -12.82 7.87 10.29
N GLY A 41 -13.17 6.83 9.54
CA GLY A 41 -14.17 6.93 8.46
C GLY A 41 -13.62 7.41 7.12
N LEU A 42 -12.30 7.62 6.98
CA LEU A 42 -11.71 7.78 5.64
C LEU A 42 -11.88 6.48 4.85
N GLU A 43 -12.37 6.62 3.63
CA GLU A 43 -12.37 5.60 2.59
C GLU A 43 -11.64 6.15 1.37
N ALA A 44 -10.89 5.32 0.67
CA ALA A 44 -10.27 5.74 -0.57
C ALA A 44 -11.33 5.95 -1.65
N ASP A 45 -11.15 7.00 -2.44
CA ASP A 45 -11.90 7.23 -3.66
C ASP A 45 -11.24 6.49 -4.83
N HIS A 46 -12.06 6.11 -5.81
CA HIS A 46 -11.65 5.50 -7.07
C HIS A 46 -12.46 6.14 -8.20
N GLU A 47 -11.82 6.41 -9.34
CA GLU A 47 -12.40 7.14 -10.47
C GLU A 47 -13.75 6.59 -10.93
N GLU A 48 -13.87 5.27 -11.09
CA GLU A 48 -15.14 4.65 -11.53
C GLU A 48 -16.05 4.24 -10.36
N ARG A 49 -15.59 4.38 -9.10
CA ARG A 49 -16.27 3.92 -7.87
C ARG A 49 -16.67 2.44 -7.83
N ASP A 50 -16.29 1.64 -8.83
CA ASP A 50 -16.47 0.19 -8.86
C ASP A 50 -15.23 -0.53 -8.32
N TRP A 51 -15.32 -0.99 -7.07
CA TRP A 51 -14.26 -1.74 -6.42
C TRP A 51 -14.11 -3.18 -6.93
N ASN A 52 -15.15 -3.77 -7.53
CA ASN A 52 -15.05 -5.09 -8.13
C ASN A 52 -14.21 -5.03 -9.41
N GLN A 53 -14.46 -4.03 -10.25
CA GLN A 53 -13.66 -3.78 -11.44
C GLN A 53 -12.21 -3.46 -11.07
N ALA A 54 -11.99 -2.56 -10.11
CA ALA A 54 -10.65 -2.26 -9.61
C ALA A 54 -9.92 -3.50 -9.08
N THR A 55 -10.61 -4.42 -8.41
CA THR A 55 -10.03 -5.69 -7.92
C THR A 55 -9.54 -6.56 -9.07
N GLN A 56 -10.34 -6.70 -10.13
CA GLN A 56 -9.98 -7.48 -11.32
C GLN A 56 -8.80 -6.85 -12.07
N ASP A 57 -8.78 -5.53 -12.18
CA ASP A 57 -7.70 -4.82 -12.87
C ASP A 57 -6.38 -4.86 -12.09
N ILE A 58 -6.43 -4.66 -10.76
CA ILE A 58 -5.27 -4.85 -9.90
C ILE A 58 -4.76 -6.28 -10.05
N GLN A 59 -5.60 -7.31 -9.91
CA GLN A 59 -5.18 -8.70 -10.06
C GLN A 59 -4.49 -8.95 -11.40
N SER A 60 -5.09 -8.48 -12.50
CA SER A 60 -4.52 -8.67 -13.83
C SER A 60 -3.18 -7.96 -14.02
N ILE A 61 -3.00 -6.76 -13.44
CA ILE A 61 -1.70 -6.06 -13.44
C ILE A 61 -0.65 -6.87 -12.68
N LEU A 62 -1.02 -7.39 -11.50
CA LEU A 62 -0.13 -8.19 -10.67
C LEU A 62 0.31 -9.48 -11.38
N ASP A 63 -0.63 -10.17 -12.06
CA ASP A 63 -0.35 -11.39 -12.81
C ASP A 63 0.64 -11.14 -13.96
N VAL A 64 0.45 -10.07 -14.74
CA VAL A 64 1.34 -9.71 -15.85
C VAL A 64 2.74 -9.34 -15.35
N ARG A 65 2.82 -8.69 -14.18
CA ARG A 65 4.08 -8.30 -13.55
C ARG A 65 4.72 -9.43 -12.73
N GLN A 66 4.04 -10.57 -12.57
CA GLN A 66 4.45 -11.69 -11.71
C GLN A 66 4.72 -11.25 -10.26
N VAL A 67 3.94 -10.28 -9.76
CA VAL A 67 4.04 -9.76 -8.39
C VAL A 67 2.87 -10.28 -7.58
N SER A 68 3.13 -10.73 -6.35
CA SER A 68 2.06 -11.18 -5.45
C SER A 68 1.33 -10.01 -4.79
N PRO A 69 0.03 -10.17 -4.44
CA PRO A 69 -0.68 -9.18 -3.62
C PRO A 69 0.03 -8.87 -2.28
N GLY A 70 0.78 -9.84 -1.74
CA GLY A 70 1.52 -9.68 -0.49
C GLY A 70 2.72 -8.75 -0.60
N GLU A 71 3.41 -8.72 -1.74
CA GLU A 71 4.50 -7.77 -1.99
C GLU A 71 3.98 -6.34 -2.07
N VAL A 72 2.86 -6.15 -2.78
CA VAL A 72 2.20 -4.85 -2.87
C VAL A 72 1.67 -4.39 -1.51
N LEU A 73 1.06 -5.29 -0.73
CA LEU A 73 0.64 -4.98 0.63
C LEU A 73 1.84 -4.63 1.53
N SER A 74 3.01 -5.24 1.30
CA SER A 74 4.23 -4.91 2.04
C SER A 74 4.69 -3.48 1.75
N LYS A 75 4.61 -3.02 0.50
CA LYS A 75 4.87 -1.62 0.13
C LYS A 75 3.87 -0.66 0.78
N LEU A 76 2.59 -0.99 0.77
CA LEU A 76 1.56 -0.18 1.44
C LEU A 76 1.77 -0.13 2.97
N THR A 77 2.18 -1.24 3.57
CA THR A 77 2.54 -1.30 5.00
C THR A 77 3.79 -0.47 5.30
N ALA A 78 4.78 -0.46 4.41
CA ALA A 78 5.96 0.40 4.54
C ALA A 78 5.57 1.89 4.50
N ALA A 79 4.63 2.27 3.63
CA ALA A 79 4.08 3.63 3.59
C ALA A 79 3.38 4.01 4.91
N ALA A 80 2.54 3.14 5.46
CA ALA A 80 1.89 3.41 6.74
C ALA A 80 2.88 3.54 7.90
N ARG A 81 3.90 2.67 7.95
CA ARG A 81 4.97 2.77 8.94
C ARG A 81 5.74 4.07 8.83
N PHE A 82 6.03 4.52 7.61
CA PHE A 82 6.68 5.80 7.36
C PHE A 82 5.86 6.96 7.91
N VAL A 83 4.57 7.02 7.55
CA VAL A 83 3.63 8.04 8.03
C VAL A 83 3.58 8.04 9.56
N GLN A 84 3.47 6.87 10.19
CA GLN A 84 3.40 6.74 11.64
C GLN A 84 4.71 7.14 12.35
N LEU A 85 5.86 6.70 11.84
CA LEU A 85 7.17 6.97 12.42
C LEU A 85 7.50 8.47 12.42
N HIS A 86 7.02 9.17 11.40
CA HIS A 86 7.24 10.60 11.22
C HIS A 86 6.07 11.46 11.70
N GLU A 87 5.12 10.86 12.43
CA GLU A 87 3.96 11.54 13.03
C GLU A 87 3.11 12.33 12.01
N LEU A 88 3.15 11.91 10.75
CA LEU A 88 2.38 12.50 9.66
C LEU A 88 0.91 12.09 9.80
N ARG A 89 0.01 12.98 9.42
CA ARG A 89 -1.44 12.75 9.47
C ARG A 89 -2.03 12.80 8.07
N LEU A 90 -2.93 11.88 7.78
CA LEU A 90 -3.71 11.92 6.55
C LEU A 90 -4.75 13.05 6.63
N CYS A 91 -4.99 13.71 5.50
CA CYS A 91 -5.99 14.78 5.38
C CYS A 91 -6.75 14.68 4.07
N GLY A 92 -7.94 14.09 4.14
CA GLY A 92 -8.79 13.78 2.97
C GLY A 92 -8.71 12.31 2.55
N ASN A 93 -9.60 11.93 1.64
CA ASN A 93 -9.69 10.56 1.11
C ASN A 93 -8.49 10.28 0.20
N PRO A 94 -7.75 9.18 0.40
CA PRO A 94 -6.77 8.73 -0.58
C PRO A 94 -7.42 8.45 -1.93
N TRP A 95 -6.67 8.60 -3.01
CA TRP A 95 -7.18 8.35 -4.37
C TRP A 95 -6.48 7.16 -5.01
N LEU A 96 -7.26 6.15 -5.37
CA LEU A 96 -6.81 5.01 -6.17
C LEU A 96 -7.08 5.29 -7.66
N HIS A 97 -6.03 5.20 -8.47
CA HIS A 97 -6.14 5.20 -9.91
C HIS A 97 -5.50 3.92 -10.48
N VAL A 98 -6.27 3.16 -11.24
CA VAL A 98 -5.81 1.94 -11.91
C VAL A 98 -5.83 2.21 -13.40
N MET A 99 -4.65 2.28 -14.02
CA MET A 99 -4.53 2.58 -15.45
C MET A 99 -4.19 1.31 -16.20
N ARG A 100 -4.94 1.06 -17.28
CA ARG A 100 -4.62 0.05 -18.29
C ARG A 100 -4.74 0.67 -19.67
N PHE A 101 -3.62 0.97 -20.29
CA PHE A 101 -3.60 1.51 -21.64
C PHE A 101 -2.50 0.87 -22.47
N LYS A 102 -2.90 0.10 -23.50
CA LYS A 102 -1.99 -0.64 -24.38
C LYS A 102 -0.99 -1.47 -23.59
N ASN A 103 0.29 -1.10 -23.63
CA ASN A 103 1.40 -1.79 -22.98
C ASN A 103 1.77 -1.17 -21.62
N VAL A 104 0.98 -0.21 -21.13
CA VAL A 104 1.19 0.46 -19.84
C VAL A 104 0.08 0.01 -18.90
N ALA A 105 0.48 -0.57 -17.78
CA ALA A 105 -0.42 -0.92 -16.70
C ALA A 105 0.22 -0.54 -15.36
N SER A 106 -0.50 0.22 -14.54
CA SER A 106 0.03 0.76 -13.28
C SER A 106 -1.08 1.01 -12.28
N ILE A 107 -0.74 0.89 -11.00
CA ILE A 107 -1.63 1.20 -9.89
C ILE A 107 -1.02 2.41 -9.18
N SER A 108 -1.77 3.51 -9.07
CA SER A 108 -1.35 4.72 -8.37
C SER A 108 -2.24 4.96 -7.16
N TYR A 109 -1.63 5.25 -6.03
CA TYR A 109 -2.33 5.53 -4.78
C TYR A 109 -1.82 6.84 -4.18
N LEU A 110 -2.67 7.86 -4.17
CA LEU A 110 -2.35 9.19 -3.66
C LEU A 110 -2.80 9.28 -2.20
N ILE A 111 -1.87 9.64 -1.32
CA ILE A 111 -2.13 9.84 0.11
C ILE A 111 -1.97 11.32 0.39
N HIS A 112 -3.04 11.96 0.82
CA HIS A 112 -3.04 13.36 1.20
C HIS A 112 -2.64 13.51 2.66
N LEU A 113 -1.68 14.40 2.93
CA LEU A 113 -1.16 14.69 4.26
C LEU A 113 -1.67 16.04 4.76
N ASP A 114 -1.75 16.19 6.08
CA ASP A 114 -2.09 17.46 6.73
C ASP A 114 -0.90 18.43 6.74
N LEU A 115 -0.39 18.74 5.55
CA LEU A 115 0.80 19.56 5.30
C LEU A 115 0.53 20.52 4.14
N ASP A 116 1.34 21.58 4.07
CA ASP A 116 1.45 22.38 2.86
C ASP A 116 2.23 21.65 1.76
N GLN A 117 2.29 22.27 0.58
CA GLN A 117 2.90 21.68 -0.61
C GLN A 117 4.42 21.49 -0.47
N GLU A 118 5.12 22.41 0.17
CA GLU A 118 6.58 22.36 0.30
C GLU A 118 6.99 21.22 1.25
N ASP A 119 6.32 21.13 2.40
CA ASP A 119 6.53 20.08 3.37
C ASP A 119 6.14 18.71 2.80
N ALA A 120 5.00 18.62 2.12
CA ALA A 120 4.55 17.37 1.50
C ALA A 120 5.54 16.85 0.45
N ASN A 121 6.10 17.74 -0.39
CA ASN A 121 7.12 17.35 -1.37
C ASN A 121 8.39 16.84 -0.68
N THR A 122 8.86 17.53 0.36
CA THR A 122 10.02 17.11 1.16
C THR A 122 9.81 15.71 1.74
N TRP A 123 8.63 15.44 2.31
CA TRP A 123 8.30 14.12 2.84
C TRP A 123 8.14 13.06 1.76
N ASN A 124 7.59 13.42 0.60
CA ASN A 124 7.48 12.50 -0.53
C ASN A 124 8.86 12.07 -1.07
N GLU A 125 9.81 12.99 -1.17
CA GLU A 125 11.20 12.67 -1.55
C GLU A 125 11.89 11.73 -0.55
N ARG A 126 11.72 11.99 0.74
CA ARG A 126 12.22 11.12 1.82
C ARG A 126 11.56 9.74 1.77
N PHE A 127 10.27 9.69 1.50
CA PHE A 127 9.52 8.44 1.33
C PHE A 127 10.04 7.63 0.14
N HIS A 128 10.24 8.26 -1.03
CA HIS A 128 10.83 7.60 -2.20
C HIS A 128 12.24 7.10 -1.95
N SER A 129 13.07 7.86 -1.22
CA SER A 129 14.41 7.43 -0.82
C SER A 129 14.37 6.18 0.07
N MET A 130 13.40 6.12 1.00
CA MET A 130 13.20 4.95 1.84
C MET A 130 12.71 3.74 1.03
N LEU A 131 11.77 3.92 0.10
CA LEU A 131 11.34 2.84 -0.80
C LEU A 131 12.51 2.32 -1.67
N ALA A 132 13.38 3.21 -2.14
CA ALA A 132 14.58 2.84 -2.90
C ALA A 132 15.52 1.98 -2.06
N SER A 133 15.77 2.37 -0.80
CA SER A 133 16.65 1.64 0.10
C SER A 133 16.16 0.24 0.50
N GLN A 134 14.88 -0.07 0.24
CA GLN A 134 14.24 -1.35 0.55
C GLN A 134 13.85 -2.15 -0.69
N ASP A 135 14.32 -1.74 -1.88
CA ASP A 135 13.99 -2.35 -3.17
C ASP A 135 12.47 -2.44 -3.46
N LEU A 136 11.71 -1.45 -2.98
CA LEU A 136 10.24 -1.41 -3.14
C LEU A 136 9.77 -0.53 -4.31
N LEU A 137 10.67 0.21 -4.97
CA LEU A 137 10.29 1.16 -6.02
C LEU A 137 9.65 0.49 -7.24
N ASP A 138 10.18 -0.66 -7.65
CA ASP A 138 9.80 -1.32 -8.91
C ASP A 138 8.47 -2.09 -8.84
N LEU A 139 7.86 -2.18 -7.66
CA LEU A 139 6.53 -2.76 -7.51
C LEU A 139 5.46 -1.93 -8.23
N PRO A 140 4.45 -2.56 -8.85
CA PRO A 140 3.45 -1.90 -9.72
C PRO A 140 2.54 -0.89 -9.02
N LEU A 141 2.57 -0.83 -7.69
CA LEU A 141 1.90 0.17 -6.89
C LEU A 141 2.80 1.39 -6.68
N HIS A 142 2.47 2.51 -7.29
CA HIS A 142 3.09 3.81 -7.07
C HIS A 142 2.33 4.56 -5.98
N ILE A 143 2.96 4.77 -4.83
CA ILE A 143 2.40 5.55 -3.73
C ILE A 143 3.01 6.94 -3.77
N ASN A 144 2.18 7.98 -3.76
CA ASN A 144 2.66 9.35 -3.63
C ASN A 144 2.06 9.99 -2.39
N LEU A 145 2.91 10.65 -1.61
CA LEU A 145 2.49 11.55 -0.54
C LEU A 145 2.27 12.93 -1.16
N ARG A 146 1.14 13.53 -0.86
CA ARG A 146 0.73 14.85 -1.36
C ARG A 146 0.29 15.72 -0.20
N GLU A 147 0.27 17.01 -0.46
CA GLU A 147 -0.35 18.01 0.38
C GLU A 147 -1.83 17.72 0.62
N ARG A 148 -2.42 18.52 1.50
CA ARG A 148 -3.81 18.40 1.90
C ARG A 148 -4.73 18.23 0.68
N GLY A 149 -5.54 17.17 0.71
CA GLY A 149 -6.48 16.86 -0.37
C GLY A 149 -7.76 17.68 -0.28
N PRO A 150 -8.58 17.70 -1.34
CA PRO A 150 -9.91 18.30 -1.27
C PRO A 150 -10.76 17.57 -0.21
N HIS A 151 -11.34 18.34 0.73
CA HIS A 151 -12.40 17.83 1.59
C HIS A 151 -13.67 17.72 0.73
N ARG A 152 -14.16 16.50 0.50
CA ARG A 152 -15.49 16.29 -0.07
C ARG A 152 -16.53 16.18 1.02
#